data_AF-A0A1I0FAI0-F1
#
_entry.id   AF-A0A1I0FAI0-F1
#
_cell.length_a   1.000
_cell.length_b   1.000
_cell.length_c   1.000
_cell.angle_alpha   90.00
_cell.angle_beta   90.00
_cell.angle_gamma   90.00
#
_symmetry.space_group_name_H-M   'P 1'
#
loop_
_entity.id
_entity.type
_entity.pdbx_description
1 polymer ?
#
loop_
_entity_poly.entity_id
_entity_poly.type
_entity_poly.pdbx_seq_one_letter_code
_entity_poly.pdbx_strand_id
1 'polypeptide(L)'
;MQPTPTVNSTQELELLPPAHSSAPVPTPAATTHGSAHCLNCGHTVPDRFCGRCGQDAHHTHRLTMADMLHDIPHSIWHIDKGILYTLKTMIFRPGHTIREYLAGKRIDHFRPLSLLLIITSTLALLTSVLHISAAPREPGIPDSVWQMQEIILTVYTKYISWFHLAMVPVMALFARLFLRRGGFNYAECLIIAAFLTAILNFFALLFLPVTYTFSGTLLVLKSNLVLGALSYAYAAWAYGRMLSHTKMNWLGRLWRGFASYALGHVVSFLMLYALVFALNWSTFKKALQLEKQQQAQSQQQDTPPRTQ
;
A
#
# COMPACT_ATOMS: atom_id res chain seq x y z
N MET A 1 -36.13 -87.60 51.42
CA MET A 1 -36.83 -86.59 52.22
C MET A 1 -36.95 -85.31 51.40
N GLN A 2 -38.13 -84.69 51.40
CA GLN A 2 -38.39 -83.29 51.05
C GLN A 2 -38.80 -82.59 52.36
N PRO A 3 -38.61 -81.27 52.56
CA PRO A 3 -39.23 -80.23 51.73
C PRO A 3 -38.43 -78.93 51.48
N THR A 4 -39.05 -78.05 50.69
CA THR A 4 -38.92 -76.57 50.66
C THR A 4 -39.41 -75.94 51.98
N PRO A 5 -39.39 -74.60 52.25
CA PRO A 5 -39.22 -73.40 51.40
C PRO A 5 -37.96 -72.57 51.82
N THR A 6 -37.74 -71.25 51.66
CA THR A 6 -38.59 -70.04 51.46
C THR A 6 -37.95 -68.96 50.58
N VAL A 7 -38.77 -67.97 50.18
CA VAL A 7 -38.38 -66.62 49.74
C VAL A 7 -38.21 -65.71 50.97
N ASN A 8 -37.35 -64.70 50.90
CA ASN A 8 -37.54 -63.46 51.67
C ASN A 8 -37.10 -62.23 50.86
N SER A 9 -37.64 -61.06 51.20
CA SER A 9 -37.59 -59.84 50.36
C SER A 9 -37.45 -58.56 51.19
N THR A 10 -36.31 -57.89 51.05
CA THR A 10 -35.90 -56.58 51.59
C THR A 10 -34.86 -56.04 50.60
N GLN A 11 -34.92 -54.85 49.97
CA GLN A 11 -35.48 -53.54 50.37
C GLN A 11 -34.91 -53.06 51.73
N GLU A 12 -34.02 -52.08 51.83
CA GLU A 12 -33.32 -51.22 50.82
C GLU A 12 -31.82 -51.10 51.25
N LEU A 13 -30.92 -50.19 50.84
CA LEU A 13 -30.99 -48.90 50.14
C LEU A 13 -29.59 -48.49 49.64
N GLU A 14 -29.28 -48.52 48.33
CA GLU A 14 -27.98 -47.97 47.84
C GLU A 14 -27.98 -47.33 46.43
N LEU A 15 -27.80 -46.00 46.45
CA LEU A 15 -27.35 -45.03 45.43
C LEU A 15 -27.42 -45.33 43.92
N LEU A 16 -28.31 -44.58 43.25
CA LEU A 16 -28.09 -43.95 41.94
C LEU A 16 -27.83 -42.44 42.15
N PRO A 17 -27.19 -41.69 41.22
CA PRO A 17 -26.48 -42.12 40.00
C PRO A 17 -24.99 -41.71 40.02
N PRO A 18 -24.26 -41.91 38.90
CA PRO A 18 -23.96 -40.70 38.12
C PRO A 18 -24.32 -40.85 36.63
N ALA A 19 -25.05 -39.87 36.10
CA ALA A 19 -25.29 -39.74 34.68
C ALA A 19 -24.17 -38.94 34.01
N HIS A 20 -23.30 -39.60 33.25
CA HIS A 20 -22.56 -38.97 32.15
C HIS A 20 -22.33 -39.99 31.03
N SER A 21 -23.35 -40.20 30.22
CA SER A 21 -23.18 -40.84 28.90
C SER A 21 -22.34 -39.92 28.03
N SER A 22 -21.05 -40.24 27.88
CA SER A 22 -20.14 -39.55 26.97
C SER A 22 -20.49 -39.92 25.52
N ALA A 23 -21.54 -39.30 24.99
CA ALA A 23 -21.82 -39.32 23.57
C ALA A 23 -20.55 -38.87 22.81
N PRO A 24 -20.15 -39.57 21.74
CA PRO A 24 -18.96 -39.19 20.99
C PRO A 24 -19.14 -37.77 20.48
N VAL A 25 -18.23 -36.88 20.85
CA VAL A 25 -18.22 -35.50 20.35
C VAL A 25 -18.23 -35.57 18.83
N PRO A 26 -19.22 -34.95 18.13
CA PRO A 26 -19.24 -34.98 16.69
C PRO A 26 -18.02 -34.21 16.18
N THR A 27 -17.02 -34.95 15.71
CA THR A 27 -15.85 -34.39 15.03
C THR A 27 -16.35 -33.43 13.95
N PRO A 28 -15.91 -32.16 13.93
CA PRO A 28 -16.36 -31.22 12.90
C PRO A 28 -16.05 -31.85 11.55
N ALA A 29 -17.09 -32.02 10.73
CA ALA A 29 -17.03 -32.86 9.54
C ALA A 29 -15.86 -32.42 8.67
N ALA A 30 -14.88 -33.30 8.50
CA ALA A 30 -13.67 -33.01 7.73
C ALA A 30 -14.08 -32.72 6.28
N THR A 31 -14.11 -31.43 5.93
CA THR A 31 -14.31 -31.00 4.55
C THR A 31 -13.16 -31.57 3.73
N THR A 32 -13.47 -32.52 2.86
CA THR A 32 -12.51 -33.23 2.01
C THR A 32 -12.00 -32.32 0.89
N HIS A 33 -11.27 -31.28 1.29
CA HIS A 33 -10.48 -30.45 0.39
C HIS A 33 -9.47 -31.36 -0.32
N GLY A 34 -9.71 -31.60 -1.61
CA GLY A 34 -8.87 -32.49 -2.42
C GLY A 34 -7.41 -32.07 -2.35
N SER A 35 -6.51 -33.06 -2.21
CA SER A 35 -5.10 -32.89 -1.87
C SER A 35 -4.40 -31.82 -2.72
N ALA A 36 -4.23 -30.63 -2.15
CA ALA A 36 -3.65 -29.49 -2.84
C ALA A 36 -2.11 -29.51 -2.71
N HIS A 37 -1.38 -29.21 -3.77
CA HIS A 37 0.06 -28.97 -3.67
C HIS A 37 0.32 -27.53 -3.20
N CYS A 38 1.13 -27.38 -2.15
CA CYS A 38 1.51 -26.06 -1.64
C CYS A 38 2.27 -25.25 -2.70
N LEU A 39 1.76 -24.08 -3.07
CA LEU A 39 2.38 -23.24 -4.12
C LEU A 39 3.78 -22.72 -3.76
N ASN A 40 4.17 -22.71 -2.47
CA ASN A 40 5.53 -22.32 -2.07
C ASN A 40 6.55 -23.47 -2.19
N CYS A 41 6.21 -24.68 -1.69
CA CYS A 41 7.18 -25.77 -1.51
C CYS A 41 6.83 -27.10 -2.21
N GLY A 42 5.72 -27.17 -2.95
CA GLY A 42 5.27 -28.34 -3.72
C GLY A 42 4.72 -29.51 -2.90
N HIS A 43 4.85 -29.49 -1.57
CA HIS A 43 4.35 -30.56 -0.69
C HIS A 43 2.83 -30.71 -0.82
N THR A 44 2.34 -31.95 -0.88
CA THR A 44 0.90 -32.27 -0.76
C THR A 44 0.39 -31.83 0.61
N VAL A 45 -0.68 -31.06 0.65
CA VAL A 45 -1.26 -30.56 1.90
C VAL A 45 -2.59 -31.29 2.15
N PRO A 46 -2.71 -32.05 3.26
CA PRO A 46 -3.97 -32.68 3.67
C PRO A 46 -4.89 -31.73 4.44
N ASP A 47 -4.32 -30.71 5.08
CA ASP A 47 -4.99 -29.76 5.97
C ASP A 47 -5.04 -28.33 5.39
N ARG A 48 -5.61 -27.39 6.15
CA ARG A 48 -5.59 -25.96 5.81
C ARG A 48 -4.17 -25.37 5.69
N PHE A 49 -3.19 -25.87 6.45
CA PHE A 49 -1.83 -25.30 6.48
C PHE A 49 -0.76 -26.33 6.09
N CYS A 50 0.20 -25.92 5.27
CA CYS A 50 1.30 -26.77 4.84
C CYS A 50 2.31 -27.04 5.98
N GLY A 51 2.25 -28.23 6.59
CA GLY A 51 3.13 -28.62 7.71
C GLY A 51 4.65 -28.49 7.45
N ARG A 52 5.10 -28.42 6.19
CA ARG A 52 6.51 -28.19 5.84
C ARG A 52 6.94 -26.71 5.80
N CYS A 53 6.02 -25.75 5.67
CA CYS A 53 6.37 -24.34 5.48
C CYS A 53 5.41 -23.29 6.06
N GLY A 54 4.25 -23.69 6.57
CA GLY A 54 3.26 -22.80 7.21
C GLY A 54 2.27 -22.11 6.27
N GLN A 55 2.36 -22.26 4.94
CA GLN A 55 1.41 -21.58 4.04
C GLN A 55 -0.02 -22.12 4.21
N ASP A 56 -1.00 -21.22 4.32
CA ASP A 56 -2.41 -21.56 4.14
C ASP A 56 -2.62 -22.05 2.69
N ALA A 57 -3.06 -23.30 2.53
CA ALA A 57 -3.20 -23.96 1.24
C ALA A 57 -4.54 -23.68 0.55
N HIS A 58 -5.49 -23.04 1.25
CA HIS A 58 -6.83 -22.76 0.72
C HIS A 58 -6.98 -21.30 0.26
N HIS A 59 -6.27 -20.35 0.89
CA HIS A 59 -6.34 -18.91 0.54
C HIS A 59 -5.34 -18.47 -0.55
N THR A 60 -4.77 -19.40 -1.31
CA THR A 60 -3.78 -19.10 -2.37
C THR A 60 -4.33 -19.23 -3.80
N HIS A 61 -5.64 -19.04 -3.96
CA HIS A 61 -6.27 -18.83 -5.27
C HIS A 61 -5.87 -17.49 -5.91
N ARG A 62 -6.29 -17.29 -7.17
CA ARG A 62 -6.08 -16.04 -7.91
C ARG A 62 -6.87 -14.90 -7.25
N LEU A 63 -6.15 -13.85 -6.85
CA LEU A 63 -6.70 -12.76 -6.04
C LEU A 63 -7.87 -12.03 -6.73
N THR A 64 -8.95 -11.85 -5.97
CA THR A 64 -10.14 -11.07 -6.30
C THR A 64 -10.24 -9.82 -5.41
N MET A 65 -11.23 -8.95 -5.66
CA MET A 65 -11.48 -7.78 -4.80
C MET A 65 -12.02 -8.16 -3.41
N ALA A 66 -12.78 -9.25 -3.30
CA ALA A 66 -13.38 -9.68 -2.03
C ALA A 66 -12.28 -10.11 -1.03
N ASP A 67 -11.32 -10.91 -1.50
CA ASP A 67 -10.19 -11.38 -0.69
C ASP A 67 -9.40 -10.21 -0.11
N MET A 68 -9.12 -9.19 -0.93
CA MET A 68 -8.34 -8.03 -0.52
C MET A 68 -9.04 -7.19 0.55
N LEU A 69 -10.38 -7.06 0.51
CA LEU A 69 -11.14 -6.31 1.50
C LEU A 69 -11.22 -7.05 2.85
N HIS A 70 -11.37 -8.37 2.83
CA HIS A 70 -11.37 -9.21 4.03
C HIS A 70 -10.01 -9.24 4.72
N ASP A 71 -8.91 -9.18 3.94
CA ASP A 71 -7.54 -9.31 4.45
C ASP A 71 -7.01 -8.07 5.20
N ILE A 72 -7.50 -6.87 4.87
CA ILE A 72 -6.93 -5.59 5.36
C ILE A 72 -6.81 -5.51 6.89
N PRO A 73 -7.84 -5.81 7.71
CA PRO A 73 -7.76 -5.66 9.16
C PRO A 73 -6.69 -6.57 9.78
N HIS A 74 -6.67 -7.84 9.35
CA HIS A 74 -5.70 -8.85 9.80
C HIS A 74 -4.28 -8.60 9.28
N SER A 75 -4.11 -7.73 8.29
CA SER A 75 -2.80 -7.40 7.71
C SER A 75 -1.95 -6.50 8.62
N ILE A 76 -2.56 -5.73 9.53
CA ILE A 76 -1.89 -4.66 10.28
C ILE A 76 -1.15 -5.17 11.53
N TRP A 77 -1.61 -6.27 12.14
CA TRP A 77 -1.15 -6.71 13.47
C TRP A 77 0.10 -7.62 13.47
N HIS A 78 0.52 -8.14 12.32
CA HIS A 78 1.64 -9.08 12.20
C HIS A 78 2.86 -8.41 11.54
N ILE A 79 3.85 -8.04 12.35
CA ILE A 79 5.15 -7.54 11.88
C ILE A 79 6.09 -8.74 11.66
N ASP A 80 5.87 -9.44 10.56
CA ASP A 80 6.59 -10.68 10.22
C ASP A 80 8.03 -10.43 9.74
N LYS A 81 8.87 -11.45 9.92
CA LYS A 81 10.29 -11.47 9.52
C LYS A 81 10.52 -11.25 8.01
N GLY A 82 9.48 -11.37 7.19
CA GLY A 82 9.51 -11.20 5.73
C GLY A 82 9.81 -9.77 5.24
N ILE A 83 9.65 -8.73 6.06
CA ILE A 83 9.84 -7.32 5.63
C ILE A 83 11.21 -7.10 4.96
N LEU A 84 12.30 -7.51 5.62
CA LEU A 84 13.67 -7.30 5.12
C LEU A 84 13.95 -8.10 3.83
N TYR A 85 13.44 -9.33 3.75
CA TYR A 85 13.53 -10.15 2.53
C TYR A 85 12.78 -9.51 1.36
N THR A 86 11.58 -8.99 1.63
CA THR A 86 10.70 -8.35 0.64
C THR A 86 11.34 -7.07 0.10
N LEU A 87 11.84 -6.20 0.99
CA LEU A 87 12.57 -4.99 0.58
C LEU A 87 13.81 -5.35 -0.25
N LYS A 88 14.66 -6.28 0.24
CA LYS A 88 15.88 -6.72 -0.48
C LYS A 88 15.56 -7.27 -1.87
N THR A 89 14.57 -8.16 -2.00
CA THR A 89 14.21 -8.74 -3.29
C THR A 89 13.52 -7.72 -4.21
N MET A 90 12.72 -6.79 -3.67
CA MET A 90 12.15 -5.67 -4.43
C MET A 90 13.23 -4.75 -5.01
N ILE A 91 14.27 -4.37 -4.26
CA ILE A 91 15.34 -3.49 -4.77
C ILE A 91 16.01 -4.10 -6.01
N PHE A 92 16.45 -5.36 -5.92
CA PHE A 92 17.26 -5.98 -6.97
C PHE A 92 16.44 -6.71 -8.05
N ARG A 93 15.25 -7.21 -7.73
CA ARG A 93 14.45 -8.11 -8.59
C ARG A 93 12.92 -7.92 -8.42
N PRO A 94 12.36 -6.69 -8.51
CA PRO A 94 10.92 -6.46 -8.27
C PRO A 94 10.04 -7.22 -9.28
N GLY A 95 10.54 -7.38 -10.51
CA GLY A 95 9.91 -8.18 -11.56
C GLY A 95 9.83 -9.69 -11.29
N HIS A 96 10.42 -10.17 -10.19
CA HIS A 96 10.39 -11.55 -9.71
C HIS A 96 9.56 -11.64 -8.42
N THR A 97 9.88 -10.84 -7.39
CA THR A 97 9.14 -10.72 -6.12
C THR A 97 7.64 -10.63 -6.33
N ILE A 98 7.19 -9.64 -7.12
CA ILE A 98 5.77 -9.40 -7.33
C ILE A 98 5.13 -10.60 -8.05
N ARG A 99 5.83 -11.25 -8.99
CA ARG A 99 5.30 -12.44 -9.69
C ARG A 99 5.16 -13.65 -8.78
N GLU A 100 6.09 -13.86 -7.85
CA GLU A 100 5.97 -14.96 -6.89
C GLU A 100 4.80 -14.75 -5.93
N TYR A 101 4.62 -13.53 -5.42
CA TYR A 101 3.47 -13.17 -4.60
C TYR A 101 2.13 -13.39 -5.34
N LEU A 102 2.04 -12.94 -6.61
CA LEU A 102 0.86 -13.14 -7.46
C LEU A 102 0.65 -14.62 -7.84
N ALA A 103 1.72 -15.42 -7.93
CA ALA A 103 1.66 -16.86 -8.13
C ALA A 103 1.38 -17.66 -6.84
N GLY A 104 1.05 -17.00 -5.73
CA GLY A 104 0.64 -17.65 -4.48
C GLY A 104 1.79 -18.12 -3.59
N LYS A 105 3.04 -17.71 -3.85
CA LYS A 105 4.16 -17.84 -2.89
C LYS A 105 4.13 -16.64 -1.95
N ARG A 106 3.56 -16.79 -0.75
CA ARG A 106 3.28 -15.65 0.16
C ARG A 106 3.94 -15.73 1.54
N ILE A 107 4.67 -16.81 1.87
CA ILE A 107 5.38 -16.93 3.16
C ILE A 107 6.52 -15.90 3.28
N ASP A 108 7.45 -15.92 2.31
CA ASP A 108 8.69 -15.14 2.40
C ASP A 108 8.45 -13.64 2.11
N HIS A 109 7.36 -13.33 1.41
CA HIS A 109 7.01 -12.00 0.91
C HIS A 109 5.93 -11.32 1.76
N PHE A 110 6.29 -10.23 2.43
CA PHE A 110 5.44 -9.47 3.32
C PHE A 110 4.24 -8.82 2.61
N ARG A 111 3.11 -8.69 3.31
CA ARG A 111 1.83 -8.26 2.73
C ARG A 111 1.95 -6.82 2.18
N PRO A 112 1.66 -6.57 0.89
CA PRO A 112 2.03 -5.32 0.20
C PRO A 112 1.38 -4.06 0.78
N LEU A 113 0.14 -4.15 1.27
CA LEU A 113 -0.54 -3.01 1.91
C LEU A 113 0.08 -2.68 3.28
N SER A 114 0.44 -3.70 4.07
CA SER A 114 1.17 -3.49 5.33
C SER A 114 2.57 -2.95 5.11
N LEU A 115 3.27 -3.43 4.07
CA LEU A 115 4.57 -2.88 3.70
C LEU A 115 4.47 -1.40 3.36
N LEU A 116 3.46 -1.01 2.57
CA LEU A 116 3.19 0.38 2.24
C LEU A 116 2.92 1.21 3.50
N LEU A 117 1.95 0.79 4.33
CA LEU A 117 1.54 1.53 5.53
C LEU A 117 2.67 1.69 6.54
N ILE A 118 3.48 0.65 6.79
CA ILE A 118 4.64 0.74 7.69
C ILE A 118 5.65 1.74 7.13
N ILE A 119 6.07 1.58 5.87
CA ILE A 119 7.11 2.44 5.29
C ILE A 119 6.65 3.91 5.16
N THR A 120 5.42 4.18 4.70
CA THR A 120 4.91 5.56 4.60
C THR A 120 4.73 6.20 5.98
N SER A 121 4.34 5.43 7.00
CA SER A 121 4.15 5.97 8.35
C SER A 121 5.46 6.17 9.10
N THR A 122 6.49 5.34 8.85
CA THR A 122 7.86 5.62 9.29
C THR A 122 8.40 6.89 8.62
N LEU A 123 8.18 7.06 7.32
CA LEU A 123 8.57 8.28 6.60
C LEU A 123 7.82 9.52 7.15
N ALA A 124 6.51 9.42 7.37
CA ALA A 124 5.70 10.47 7.97
C ALA A 124 6.24 10.89 9.35
N LEU A 125 6.44 9.92 10.24
CA LEU A 125 6.94 10.15 11.60
C LEU A 125 8.31 10.83 11.58
N LEU A 126 9.27 10.33 10.79
CA LEU A 126 10.61 10.91 10.75
C LEU A 126 10.63 12.29 10.09
N THR A 127 9.87 12.53 9.02
CA THR A 127 9.77 13.89 8.43
C THR A 127 9.14 14.90 9.41
N SER A 128 8.16 14.47 10.21
CA SER A 128 7.51 15.31 11.22
C SER A 128 8.40 15.57 12.44
N VAL A 129 9.17 14.57 12.90
CA VAL A 129 10.07 14.72 14.05
C VAL A 129 11.29 15.56 13.69
N LEU A 130 11.84 15.38 12.49
CA LEU A 130 13.03 16.10 12.01
C LEU A 130 12.72 17.49 11.42
N HIS A 131 11.45 17.91 11.40
CA HIS A 131 10.98 19.24 10.97
C HIS A 131 11.61 19.70 9.63
N ILE A 132 11.61 18.80 8.63
CA ILE A 132 12.39 19.00 7.40
C ILE A 132 11.72 20.01 6.46
N SER A 133 12.38 21.15 6.24
CA SER A 133 12.04 22.17 5.24
C SER A 133 12.38 21.68 3.83
N ALA A 134 11.60 20.72 3.33
CA ALA A 134 11.80 20.04 2.05
C ALA A 134 11.56 20.93 0.81
N ALA A 135 10.97 22.11 1.01
CA ALA A 135 10.83 23.16 0.00
C ALA A 135 11.03 24.54 0.68
N PRO A 136 12.25 25.10 0.70
CA PRO A 136 12.45 26.53 0.97
C PRO A 136 11.81 27.40 -0.14
N ARG A 137 11.57 28.68 0.17
CA ARG A 137 11.04 29.65 -0.80
C ARG A 137 12.02 29.90 -1.93
N GLU A 138 11.56 29.71 -3.16
CA GLU A 138 12.31 30.07 -4.37
C GLU A 138 12.12 31.57 -4.71
N PRO A 139 13.21 32.33 -4.96
CA PRO A 139 13.11 33.73 -5.38
C PRO A 139 12.37 33.88 -6.71
N GLY A 140 11.47 34.88 -6.79
CA GLY A 140 10.69 35.19 -8.00
C GLY A 140 9.30 34.54 -8.07
N ILE A 141 8.95 33.63 -7.15
CA ILE A 141 7.57 33.11 -7.05
C ILE A 141 6.67 34.13 -6.30
N PRO A 142 5.49 34.51 -6.85
CA PRO A 142 4.53 35.39 -6.19
C PRO A 142 4.00 34.82 -4.87
N ASP A 143 3.65 35.70 -3.91
CA ASP A 143 3.19 35.28 -2.58
C ASP A 143 1.92 34.42 -2.59
N SER A 144 0.98 34.70 -3.50
CA SER A 144 -0.25 33.92 -3.67
C SER A 144 0.03 32.49 -4.12
N VAL A 145 0.99 32.30 -5.03
CA VAL A 145 1.45 30.99 -5.52
C VAL A 145 2.23 30.25 -4.42
N TRP A 146 3.11 30.96 -3.70
CA TRP A 146 3.88 30.39 -2.59
C TRP A 146 2.95 29.87 -1.48
N GLN A 147 2.01 30.68 -1.01
CA GLN A 147 1.04 30.31 0.04
C GLN A 147 0.19 29.09 -0.39
N MET A 148 -0.22 29.04 -1.66
CA MET A 148 -0.93 27.87 -2.20
C MET A 148 -0.07 26.60 -2.12
N GLN A 149 1.18 26.66 -2.60
CA GLN A 149 2.13 25.54 -2.53
C GLN A 149 2.38 25.09 -1.08
N GLU A 150 2.56 26.02 -0.14
CA GLU A 150 2.81 25.73 1.27
C GLU A 150 1.62 25.01 1.94
N ILE A 151 0.38 25.47 1.69
CA ILE A 151 -0.85 24.80 2.16
C ILE A 151 -0.93 23.36 1.63
N ILE A 152 -0.66 23.17 0.33
CA ILE A 152 -0.72 21.84 -0.29
C ILE A 152 0.37 20.91 0.27
N LEU A 153 1.59 21.40 0.45
CA LEU A 153 2.70 20.63 1.04
C LEU A 153 2.41 20.26 2.50
N THR A 154 1.81 21.16 3.28
CA THR A 154 1.39 20.90 4.67
C THR A 154 0.30 19.83 4.74
N VAL A 155 -0.69 19.86 3.84
CA VAL A 155 -1.71 18.80 3.76
C VAL A 155 -1.08 17.48 3.30
N TYR A 156 -0.21 17.50 2.30
CA TYR A 156 0.48 16.32 1.79
C TYR A 156 1.31 15.62 2.87
N THR A 157 2.17 16.34 3.60
CA THR A 157 3.03 15.73 4.64
C THR A 157 2.21 15.22 5.82
N LYS A 158 1.24 16.00 6.30
CA LYS A 158 0.36 15.63 7.41
C LYS A 158 -0.46 14.37 7.16
N TYR A 159 -0.86 14.11 5.91
CA TYR A 159 -1.69 12.97 5.52
C TYR A 159 -0.98 11.98 4.58
N ILE A 160 0.36 11.98 4.56
CA ILE A 160 1.18 11.27 3.55
C ILE A 160 0.89 9.76 3.42
N SER A 161 0.63 9.05 4.52
CA SER A 161 0.22 7.63 4.48
C SER A 161 -1.16 7.43 3.85
N TRP A 162 -2.12 8.30 4.17
CA TRP A 162 -3.47 8.24 3.61
C TRP A 162 -3.49 8.62 2.13
N PHE A 163 -2.69 9.62 1.73
CA PHE A 163 -2.50 9.98 0.32
C PHE A 163 -1.91 8.81 -0.47
N HIS A 164 -0.83 8.19 -0.01
CA HIS A 164 -0.23 7.04 -0.70
C HIS A 164 -1.15 5.83 -0.76
N LEU A 165 -1.96 5.58 0.28
CA LEU A 165 -2.97 4.53 0.26
C LEU A 165 -4.08 4.81 -0.78
N ALA A 166 -4.59 6.05 -0.85
CA ALA A 166 -5.59 6.48 -1.82
C ALA A 166 -5.06 6.57 -3.27
N MET A 167 -3.76 6.81 -3.44
CA MET A 167 -3.04 6.78 -4.71
C MET A 167 -2.98 5.36 -5.30
N VAL A 168 -2.86 4.30 -4.49
CA VAL A 168 -2.68 2.92 -5.00
C VAL A 168 -3.81 2.46 -5.95
N PRO A 169 -5.10 2.66 -5.67
CA PRO A 169 -6.18 2.38 -6.63
C PRO A 169 -6.04 3.15 -7.97
N VAL A 170 -5.66 4.43 -7.93
CA VAL A 170 -5.44 5.24 -9.14
C VAL A 170 -4.25 4.68 -9.94
N MET A 171 -3.14 4.37 -9.27
CA MET A 171 -1.98 3.69 -9.87
C MET A 171 -2.35 2.32 -10.45
N ALA A 172 -3.21 1.55 -9.79
CA ALA A 172 -3.69 0.25 -10.24
C ALA A 172 -4.55 0.36 -11.52
N LEU A 173 -5.34 1.43 -11.66
CA LEU A 173 -6.14 1.70 -12.87
C LEU A 173 -5.24 1.96 -14.09
N PHE A 174 -4.25 2.85 -13.95
CA PHE A 174 -3.29 3.11 -15.03
C PHE A 174 -2.38 1.90 -15.30
N ALA A 175 -1.96 1.16 -14.26
CA ALA A 175 -1.27 -0.11 -14.42
C ALA A 175 -2.14 -1.12 -15.20
N ARG A 176 -3.44 -1.26 -14.92
CA ARG A 176 -4.34 -2.15 -15.68
C ARG A 176 -4.47 -1.74 -17.15
N LEU A 177 -4.55 -0.43 -17.44
CA LEU A 177 -4.60 0.11 -18.81
C LEU A 177 -3.31 -0.17 -19.59
N PHE A 178 -2.15 0.13 -19.01
CA PHE A 178 -0.86 0.02 -19.69
C PHE A 178 -0.25 -1.40 -19.65
N LEU A 179 -0.52 -2.18 -18.60
CA LEU A 179 -0.10 -3.59 -18.50
C LEU A 179 -1.12 -4.57 -19.10
N ARG A 180 -2.20 -4.11 -19.78
CA ARG A 180 -3.24 -4.98 -20.37
C ARG A 180 -2.73 -6.16 -21.21
N ARG A 181 -1.57 -6.02 -21.85
CA ARG A 181 -0.90 -7.09 -22.64
C ARG A 181 -0.27 -8.21 -21.79
N GLY A 182 -0.17 -8.04 -20.47
CA GLY A 182 0.40 -9.01 -19.53
C GLY A 182 -0.62 -9.83 -18.73
N GLY A 183 -1.93 -9.74 -19.06
CA GLY A 183 -2.98 -10.58 -18.46
C GLY A 183 -3.44 -10.21 -17.04
N PHE A 184 -2.77 -9.25 -16.39
CA PHE A 184 -3.03 -8.88 -14.99
C PHE A 184 -4.45 -8.33 -14.76
N ASN A 185 -5.19 -8.91 -13.81
CA ASN A 185 -6.48 -8.40 -13.34
C ASN A 185 -6.28 -7.14 -12.46
N TYR A 186 -7.37 -6.51 -12.00
CA TYR A 186 -7.26 -5.27 -11.21
C TYR A 186 -6.67 -5.49 -9.81
N ALA A 187 -6.89 -6.64 -9.16
CA ALA A 187 -6.28 -6.98 -7.87
C ALA A 187 -4.75 -7.18 -7.99
N GLU A 188 -4.33 -7.86 -9.05
CA GLU A 188 -2.93 -8.03 -9.42
C GLU A 188 -2.27 -6.68 -9.70
N CYS A 189 -2.95 -5.77 -10.41
CA CYS A 189 -2.48 -4.39 -10.59
C CYS A 189 -2.45 -3.58 -9.28
N LEU A 190 -3.37 -3.79 -8.35
CA LEU A 190 -3.37 -3.15 -7.03
C LEU A 190 -2.17 -3.60 -6.18
N ILE A 191 -1.84 -4.89 -6.22
CA ILE A 191 -0.64 -5.45 -5.57
C ILE A 191 0.65 -4.94 -6.22
N ILE A 192 0.73 -4.89 -7.55
CA ILE A 192 1.88 -4.30 -8.26
C ILE A 192 2.05 -2.83 -7.83
N ALA A 193 0.96 -2.06 -7.80
CA ALA A 193 0.98 -0.65 -7.39
C ALA A 193 1.38 -0.46 -5.92
N ALA A 194 0.85 -1.28 -5.00
CA ALA A 194 1.18 -1.22 -3.58
C ALA A 194 2.65 -1.53 -3.31
N PHE A 195 3.20 -2.63 -3.87
CA PHE A 195 4.62 -2.96 -3.74
C PHE A 195 5.53 -1.86 -4.31
N LEU A 196 5.17 -1.28 -5.46
CA LEU A 196 5.98 -0.22 -6.07
C LEU A 196 5.88 1.11 -5.30
N THR A 197 4.71 1.48 -4.80
CA THR A 197 4.57 2.69 -3.95
C THR A 197 5.34 2.52 -2.64
N ALA A 198 5.34 1.32 -2.06
CA ALA A 198 6.08 1.01 -0.83
C ALA A 198 7.61 1.10 -1.02
N ILE A 199 8.17 0.48 -2.07
CA ILE A 199 9.62 0.50 -2.30
C ILE A 199 10.14 1.89 -2.70
N LEU A 200 9.33 2.71 -3.38
CA LEU A 200 9.69 4.09 -3.71
C LEU A 200 9.65 4.99 -2.45
N ASN A 201 8.69 4.79 -1.55
CA ASN A 201 8.72 5.43 -0.24
C ASN A 201 9.89 4.93 0.62
N PHE A 202 10.34 3.67 0.44
CA PHE A 202 11.56 3.16 1.08
C PHE A 202 12.83 3.84 0.53
N PHE A 203 12.90 4.14 -0.76
CA PHE A 203 14.00 4.95 -1.31
C PHE A 203 13.99 6.38 -0.77
N ALA A 204 12.81 7.01 -0.63
CA ALA A 204 12.68 8.32 0.03
C ALA A 204 13.12 8.27 1.50
N LEU A 205 12.77 7.19 2.23
CA LEU A 205 13.20 6.94 3.60
C LEU A 205 14.72 6.77 3.72
N LEU A 206 15.37 6.07 2.78
CA LEU A 206 16.83 5.95 2.71
C LEU A 206 17.52 7.26 2.31
N PHE A 207 16.85 8.13 1.53
CA PHE A 207 17.38 9.44 1.12
C PHE A 207 17.16 10.53 2.17
N LEU A 208 16.35 10.27 3.20
CA LEU A 208 15.98 11.22 4.25
C LEU A 208 17.19 11.91 4.93
N PRO A 209 18.34 11.26 5.20
CA PRO A 209 19.52 11.94 5.74
C PRO A 209 20.06 13.03 4.79
N VAL A 210 20.03 12.80 3.47
CA VAL A 210 20.47 13.77 2.46
C VAL A 210 19.49 14.94 2.38
N THR A 211 18.19 14.67 2.49
CA THR A 211 17.16 15.71 2.57
C THR A 211 17.31 16.55 3.85
N TYR A 212 17.67 15.93 4.98
CA TYR A 212 17.93 16.61 6.25
C TYR A 212 19.19 17.48 6.18
N THR A 213 20.32 16.98 5.67
CA THR A 213 21.58 17.76 5.59
C THR A 213 21.50 18.99 4.68
N PHE A 214 20.56 19.02 3.74
CA PHE A 214 20.33 20.17 2.85
C PHE A 214 19.03 20.94 3.16
N SER A 215 18.33 20.60 4.25
CA SER A 215 17.06 21.23 4.68
C SER A 215 17.13 22.76 4.63
N GLY A 216 16.12 23.40 4.04
CA GLY A 216 16.08 24.86 3.89
C GLY A 216 17.01 25.47 2.83
N THR A 217 17.87 24.69 2.17
CA THR A 217 18.72 25.18 1.06
C THR A 217 18.14 24.85 -0.31
N LEU A 218 18.41 25.68 -1.34
CA LEU A 218 17.97 25.40 -2.71
C LEU A 218 18.55 24.09 -3.29
N LEU A 219 19.61 23.54 -2.68
CA LEU A 219 20.17 22.23 -3.02
C LEU A 219 19.20 21.08 -2.67
N VAL A 220 18.27 21.26 -1.72
CA VAL A 220 17.25 20.24 -1.39
C VAL A 220 16.24 20.05 -2.52
N LEU A 221 15.89 21.11 -3.27
CA LEU A 221 15.05 20.97 -4.47
C LEU A 221 15.77 20.13 -5.53
N LYS A 222 17.06 20.42 -5.76
CA LYS A 222 17.89 19.70 -6.74
C LYS A 222 18.10 18.23 -6.35
N SER A 223 18.33 17.93 -5.07
CA SER A 223 18.49 16.55 -4.60
C SER A 223 17.17 15.77 -4.66
N ASN A 224 16.04 16.39 -4.31
CA ASN A 224 14.70 15.81 -4.44
C ASN A 224 14.32 15.56 -5.92
N LEU A 225 14.69 16.45 -6.85
CA LEU A 225 14.50 16.24 -8.29
C LEU A 225 15.31 15.04 -8.82
N VAL A 226 16.56 14.85 -8.35
CA VAL A 226 17.38 13.68 -8.70
C VAL A 226 16.77 12.39 -8.13
N LEU A 227 16.35 12.38 -6.86
CA LEU A 227 15.63 11.24 -6.27
C LEU A 227 14.35 10.92 -7.05
N GLY A 228 13.58 11.94 -7.44
CA GLY A 228 12.38 11.81 -8.26
C GLY A 228 12.67 11.16 -9.61
N ALA A 229 13.68 11.65 -10.34
CA ALA A 229 14.10 11.06 -11.62
C ALA A 229 14.51 9.59 -11.48
N LEU A 230 15.29 9.24 -10.44
CA LEU A 230 15.67 7.86 -10.14
C LEU A 230 14.46 6.98 -9.79
N SER A 231 13.51 7.52 -9.02
CA SER A 231 12.25 6.84 -8.66
C SER A 231 11.38 6.54 -9.89
N TYR A 232 11.23 7.52 -10.79
CA TYR A 232 10.52 7.34 -12.07
C TYR A 232 11.22 6.32 -12.98
N ALA A 233 12.56 6.34 -13.05
CA ALA A 233 13.34 5.38 -13.83
C ALA A 233 13.20 3.94 -13.29
N TYR A 234 13.30 3.77 -11.98
CA TYR A 234 13.08 2.48 -11.31
C TYR A 234 11.64 1.97 -11.51
N ALA A 235 10.64 2.84 -11.36
CA ALA A 235 9.23 2.48 -11.57
C ALA A 235 8.96 2.05 -13.02
N ALA A 236 9.48 2.80 -13.99
CA ALA A 236 9.38 2.48 -15.42
C ALA A 236 10.04 1.13 -15.74
N TRP A 237 11.21 0.85 -15.15
CA TRP A 237 11.87 -0.45 -15.24
C TRP A 237 11.05 -1.57 -14.61
N ALA A 238 10.58 -1.41 -13.37
CA ALA A 238 9.88 -2.46 -12.64
C ALA A 238 8.52 -2.83 -13.29
N TYR A 239 7.73 -1.83 -13.70
CA TYR A 239 6.53 -2.07 -14.51
C TYR A 239 6.88 -2.66 -15.89
N GLY A 240 7.95 -2.19 -16.53
CA GLY A 240 8.44 -2.78 -17.79
C GLY A 240 8.84 -4.26 -17.64
N ARG A 241 9.39 -4.66 -16.49
CA ARG A 241 9.70 -6.06 -16.15
C ARG A 241 8.43 -6.91 -15.98
N MET A 242 7.28 -6.38 -15.57
CA MET A 242 6.00 -7.12 -15.57
C MET A 242 5.61 -7.63 -16.97
N LEU A 243 5.94 -6.87 -18.02
CA LEU A 243 5.71 -7.24 -19.42
C LEU A 243 6.81 -8.12 -20.03
N SER A 244 7.78 -8.62 -19.26
CA SER A 244 8.94 -9.35 -19.80
C SER A 244 8.61 -10.67 -20.51
N HIS A 245 7.45 -11.28 -20.23
CA HIS A 245 6.96 -12.49 -20.93
C HIS A 245 6.30 -12.20 -22.29
N THR A 246 6.03 -10.92 -22.61
CA THR A 246 5.37 -10.53 -23.86
C THR A 246 6.38 -10.42 -25.01
N LYS A 247 5.92 -10.67 -26.25
CA LYS A 247 6.71 -10.56 -27.51
C LYS A 247 7.12 -9.10 -27.88
N MET A 248 7.34 -8.23 -26.91
CA MET A 248 7.49 -6.78 -27.11
C MET A 248 8.89 -6.28 -26.77
N ASN A 249 9.44 -5.46 -27.67
CA ASN A 249 10.79 -4.87 -27.58
C ASN A 249 11.02 -4.15 -26.24
N TRP A 250 12.28 -4.15 -25.78
CA TRP A 250 12.66 -3.62 -24.46
C TRP A 250 12.18 -2.18 -24.22
N LEU A 251 12.36 -1.29 -25.21
CA LEU A 251 11.96 0.11 -25.14
C LEU A 251 10.42 0.25 -25.05
N GLY A 252 9.66 -0.58 -25.76
CA GLY A 252 8.20 -0.64 -25.66
C GLY A 252 7.71 -1.14 -24.30
N ARG A 253 8.48 -1.98 -23.59
CA ARG A 253 8.19 -2.36 -22.21
C ARG A 253 8.44 -1.20 -21.25
N LEU A 254 9.57 -0.51 -21.38
CA LEU A 254 9.91 0.65 -20.54
C LEU A 254 8.93 1.82 -20.74
N TRP A 255 8.58 2.17 -21.98
CA TRP A 255 7.61 3.23 -22.26
C TRP A 255 6.26 2.96 -21.60
N ARG A 256 5.74 1.74 -21.70
CA ARG A 256 4.48 1.37 -21.04
C ARG A 256 4.61 1.37 -19.50
N GLY A 257 5.78 1.02 -18.97
CA GLY A 257 6.03 1.11 -17.52
C GLY A 257 6.09 2.56 -17.03
N PHE A 258 6.81 3.43 -17.76
CA PHE A 258 6.85 4.86 -17.50
C PHE A 258 5.45 5.48 -17.55
N ALA A 259 4.69 5.23 -18.62
CA ALA A 259 3.33 5.72 -18.75
C ALA A 259 2.37 5.20 -17.65
N SER A 260 2.56 3.95 -17.18
CA SER A 260 1.80 3.40 -16.05
C SER A 260 2.02 4.23 -14.78
N TYR A 261 3.29 4.51 -14.45
CA TYR A 261 3.65 5.24 -13.24
C TYR A 261 3.33 6.74 -13.35
N ALA A 262 3.77 7.39 -14.43
CA ALA A 262 3.66 8.83 -14.61
C ALA A 262 2.21 9.31 -14.66
N LEU A 263 1.32 8.64 -15.42
CA LEU A 263 -0.07 9.07 -15.51
C LEU A 263 -0.84 8.83 -14.20
N GLY A 264 -0.61 7.69 -13.54
CA GLY A 264 -1.20 7.44 -12.22
C GLY A 264 -0.74 8.45 -11.16
N HIS A 265 0.56 8.79 -11.16
CA HIS A 265 1.13 9.77 -10.24
C HIS A 265 0.61 11.19 -10.52
N VAL A 266 0.63 11.65 -11.77
CA VAL A 266 0.10 12.96 -12.17
C VAL A 266 -1.38 13.08 -11.82
N VAL A 267 -2.21 12.08 -12.14
CA VAL A 267 -3.64 12.12 -11.81
C VAL A 267 -3.88 12.10 -10.30
N SER A 268 -3.11 11.31 -9.53
CA SER A 268 -3.22 11.30 -8.05
C SER A 268 -2.89 12.66 -7.43
N PHE A 269 -1.84 13.32 -7.93
CA PHE A 269 -1.49 14.68 -7.48
C PHE A 269 -2.52 15.72 -7.96
N LEU A 270 -3.05 15.64 -9.18
CA LEU A 270 -4.15 16.51 -9.64
C LEU A 270 -5.42 16.35 -8.79
N MET A 271 -5.75 15.13 -8.35
CA MET A 271 -6.85 14.89 -7.41
C MET A 271 -6.58 15.52 -6.04
N LEU A 272 -5.35 15.44 -5.52
CA LEU A 272 -4.95 16.13 -4.29
C LEU A 272 -5.03 17.66 -4.44
N TYR A 273 -4.49 18.22 -5.53
CA TYR A 273 -4.56 19.65 -5.81
C TYR A 273 -6.02 20.13 -5.86
N ALA A 274 -6.89 19.43 -6.59
CA ALA A 274 -8.31 19.76 -6.69
C ALA A 274 -9.03 19.68 -5.33
N LEU A 275 -8.73 18.65 -4.52
CA LEU A 275 -9.31 18.49 -3.18
C LEU A 275 -8.87 19.61 -2.22
N VAL A 276 -7.56 19.91 -2.14
CA VAL A 276 -7.04 20.99 -1.29
C VAL A 276 -7.59 22.34 -1.72
N PHE A 277 -7.67 22.59 -3.03
CA PHE A 277 -8.24 23.80 -3.61
C PHE A 277 -9.73 23.97 -3.27
N ALA A 278 -10.54 22.92 -3.41
CA ALA A 278 -11.96 22.94 -3.05
C ALA A 278 -12.17 23.20 -1.55
N LEU A 279 -11.39 22.56 -0.68
CA LEU A 279 -11.46 22.73 0.77
C LEU A 279 -10.99 24.13 1.24
N ASN A 280 -10.04 24.75 0.53
CA ASN A 280 -9.47 26.06 0.88
C ASN A 280 -9.97 27.21 -0.03
N TRP A 281 -11.08 27.00 -0.75
CA TRP A 281 -11.63 27.95 -1.73
C TRP A 281 -11.88 29.35 -1.16
N SER A 282 -12.28 29.46 0.12
CA SER A 282 -12.49 30.75 0.79
C SER A 282 -11.19 31.53 1.00
N THR A 283 -10.09 30.86 1.35
CA THR A 283 -8.74 31.44 1.47
C THR A 283 -8.22 31.86 0.09
N PHE A 284 -8.34 30.98 -0.90
CA PHE A 284 -7.96 31.27 -2.29
C PHE A 284 -8.69 32.49 -2.87
N LYS A 285 -10.00 32.60 -2.62
CA LYS A 285 -10.82 33.73 -3.06
C LYS A 285 -10.35 35.07 -2.46
N LYS A 286 -9.88 35.08 -1.21
CA LYS A 286 -9.28 36.27 -0.56
C LYS A 286 -7.94 36.64 -1.19
N ALA A 287 -7.06 35.67 -1.45
CA ALA A 287 -5.76 35.92 -2.09
C ALA A 287 -5.92 36.58 -3.47
N LEU A 288 -6.85 36.08 -4.30
CA LEU A 288 -7.17 36.68 -5.60
C LEU A 288 -7.77 38.10 -5.51
N GLN A 289 -8.39 38.47 -4.38
CA GLN A 289 -8.89 39.83 -4.17
C GLN A 289 -7.76 40.79 -3.79
N LEU A 290 -6.85 40.35 -2.90
CA LEU A 290 -5.66 41.11 -2.51
C LEU A 290 -4.73 41.38 -3.70
N GLU A 291 -4.43 40.36 -4.51
CA GLU A 291 -3.54 40.52 -5.67
C GLU A 291 -4.11 41.50 -6.71
N LYS A 292 -5.43 41.47 -6.94
CA LYS A 292 -6.12 42.45 -7.80
C LYS A 292 -6.13 43.87 -7.21
N GLN A 293 -6.22 44.01 -5.89
CA GLN A 293 -6.11 45.31 -5.24
C GLN A 293 -4.70 45.90 -5.38
N GLN A 294 -3.66 45.09 -5.22
CA GLN A 294 -2.26 45.49 -5.42
C GLN A 294 -1.99 45.89 -6.88
N GLN A 295 -2.47 45.11 -7.86
CA GLN A 295 -2.35 45.45 -9.29
C GLN A 295 -3.11 46.73 -9.67
N ALA A 296 -4.27 46.99 -9.07
CA ALA A 296 -5.00 48.25 -9.27
C ALA A 296 -4.26 49.46 -8.65
N GLN A 297 -3.60 49.27 -7.51
CA GLN A 297 -2.84 50.33 -6.84
C GLN A 297 -1.56 50.71 -7.61
N SER A 298 -0.81 49.73 -8.14
CA SER A 298 0.39 50.05 -8.94
C SER A 298 0.02 50.77 -10.24
N GLN A 299 -1.04 50.35 -10.95
CA GLN A 299 -1.53 51.05 -12.15
C GLN A 299 -1.98 52.50 -11.87
N GLN A 300 -2.48 52.79 -10.66
CA GLN A 300 -2.79 54.15 -10.23
C GLN A 300 -1.54 54.98 -9.90
N GLN A 301 -0.44 54.36 -9.48
CA GLN A 301 0.82 55.04 -9.20
C GLN A 301 1.65 55.32 -10.47
N ASP A 302 1.61 54.43 -11.46
CA ASP A 302 2.29 54.61 -12.75
C ASP A 302 1.56 55.58 -13.70
N THR A 303 0.37 56.07 -13.35
CA THR A 303 -0.36 57.07 -14.14
C THR A 303 0.15 58.47 -13.78
N PRO A 304 0.86 59.19 -14.68
CA PRO A 304 1.38 60.52 -14.37
C PRO A 304 0.24 61.52 -14.12
N PRO A 305 0.42 62.50 -13.23
CA PRO A 305 -0.60 63.51 -12.96
C PRO A 305 -0.92 64.29 -14.24
N ARG A 306 -2.20 64.40 -14.58
CA ARG A 306 -2.65 65.29 -15.66
C ARG A 306 -2.31 66.74 -15.28
N THR A 307 -1.31 67.30 -15.92
CA THR A 307 -1.10 68.75 -15.98
C THR A 307 -2.35 69.40 -16.57
N GLN A 308 -2.99 70.26 -15.78
CA GLN A 308 -3.97 71.25 -16.23
C GLN A 308 -3.26 72.58 -16.48
#